data_AF-A0A3G1A8D7-F1
#
_entry.id   AF-A0A3G1A8D7-F1
#
_cell.length_a   1.000
_cell.length_b   1.000
_cell.length_c   1.000
_cell.angle_alpha   90.00
_cell.angle_beta   90.00
_cell.angle_gamma   90.00
#
_symmetry.space_group_name_H-M   'P 1'
#
loop_
_entity.id
_entity.type
_entity.pdbx_description
1 polymer ?
#
loop_
_entity_poly.entity_id
_entity_poly.type
_entity_poly.pdbx_seq_one_letter_code
_entity_poly.pdbx_strand_id
1 'polypeptide(L)' 'MRFSVVIEKDEDGYYVAYVPELPGCHTQAKTLDELLERVKEAIELYLEVEGSSVEMGRELVSIQFIEVGVSELKTRSSR' A
#
# COMPACT_ATOMS: atom_id res chain seq x y z
N MET A 1 -9.39 10.32 13.84
CA MET A 1 -9.03 8.90 13.58
C MET A 1 -7.58 8.86 13.12
N ARG A 2 -6.93 7.71 13.17
CA ARG A 2 -5.56 7.51 12.67
C ARG A 2 -5.59 6.32 11.73
N PHE A 3 -4.94 6.46 10.58
CA PHE A 3 -4.84 5.42 9.58
C PHE A 3 -3.38 5.19 9.26
N SER A 4 -3.05 3.95 8.97
CA SER A 4 -1.73 3.57 8.48
C SER A 4 -1.70 3.77 6.98
N VAL A 5 -0.63 4.37 6.45
CA VAL A 5 -0.47 4.55 5.00
C VAL A 5 0.79 3.82 4.59
N VAL A 6 0.66 2.87 3.67
CA VAL A 6 1.80 2.21 3.04
C VAL A 6 2.11 2.95 1.75
N ILE A 7 3.36 3.32 1.58
CA ILE A 7 3.83 4.10 0.43
C ILE A 7 4.92 3.31 -0.28
N GLU A 8 4.70 3.08 -1.57
CA GLU A 8 5.63 2.44 -2.48
C GLU A 8 6.06 3.45 -3.55
N LYS A 9 7.18 3.16 -4.22
CA LYS A 9 7.62 3.91 -5.39
C LYS A 9 7.69 2.95 -6.57
N ASP A 10 6.97 3.27 -7.64
CA ASP A 10 6.94 2.44 -8.85
C ASP A 10 8.13 2.73 -9.78
N GLU A 11 8.20 1.97 -10.88
CA GLU A 11 9.27 2.06 -11.89
C GLU A 11 9.25 3.40 -12.65
N ASP A 12 8.09 4.05 -12.73
CA ASP A 12 7.89 5.37 -13.38
C ASP A 12 8.15 6.54 -12.43
N GLY A 13 8.59 6.24 -11.20
CA GLY A 13 8.92 7.20 -10.17
C GLY A 13 7.72 7.89 -9.53
N TYR A 14 6.50 7.35 -9.69
CA TYR A 14 5.37 7.76 -8.87
C TYR A 14 5.51 7.17 -7.46
N TYR A 15 5.08 7.95 -6.48
CA TYR A 15 4.72 7.40 -5.18
C TYR A 15 3.29 6.89 -5.26
N VAL A 16 3.06 5.69 -4.74
CA VAL A 16 1.75 5.02 -4.71
C VAL A 16 1.43 4.74 -3.25
N ALA A 17 0.26 5.17 -2.80
CA ALA A 17 -0.19 5.00 -1.44
C ALA A 17 -1.43 4.11 -1.38
N TYR A 18 -1.51 3.29 -0.33
CA TYR A 18 -2.73 2.60 0.05
C TYR A 18 -2.92 2.58 1.57
N VAL A 19 -4.17 2.45 2.00
CA VAL A 19 -4.57 2.43 3.41
C VAL A 19 -5.09 1.02 3.75
N PRO A 20 -4.33 0.17 4.45
CA PRO A 20 -4.73 -1.21 4.74
C PRO A 20 -6.11 -1.33 5.41
N GLU A 21 -6.47 -0.35 6.24
CA GLU A 21 -7.73 -0.31 6.98
C GLU A 21 -8.92 0.11 6.09
N LEU A 22 -8.65 0.70 4.91
CA LEU A 22 -9.63 1.17 3.94
C LEU A 22 -9.27 0.60 2.54
N PRO A 23 -9.65 -0.65 2.22
CA PRO A 23 -9.22 -1.34 0.98
C PRO A 23 -9.58 -0.64 -0.34
N GLY A 24 -10.48 0.35 -0.32
CA GLY A 24 -10.82 1.17 -1.50
C GLY A 24 -9.98 2.45 -1.62
N CYS A 25 -9.12 2.76 -0.66
CA CYS A 25 -8.39 4.00 -0.58
C CYS A 25 -6.96 3.83 -1.12
N HIS A 26 -6.82 4.09 -2.42
CA HIS A 26 -5.55 4.09 -3.15
C HIS A 26 -5.37 5.42 -3.88
N THR A 27 -4.14 5.92 -3.96
CA THR A 27 -3.82 7.11 -4.75
C THR A 27 -2.34 7.11 -5.16
N GLN A 28 -1.97 8.02 -6.06
CA GLN A 28 -0.59 8.19 -6.49
C GLN A 28 -0.26 9.65 -6.79
N ALA A 29 1.02 9.99 -6.73
CA ALA A 29 1.51 11.34 -7.00
C ALA A 29 2.98 11.32 -7.43
N LYS A 30 3.47 12.41 -8.03
CA LYS A 30 4.88 12.53 -8.42
C LYS A 30 5.78 12.96 -7.25
N THR A 31 5.20 13.53 -6.20
CA THR A 31 5.92 13.92 -4.98
C THR A 31 5.25 13.32 -3.76
N LEU A 32 6.02 13.19 -2.68
CA LEU A 32 5.51 12.67 -1.41
C LEU A 32 4.50 13.64 -0.79
N ASP A 33 4.73 14.95 -0.89
CA ASP A 33 3.82 15.96 -0.33
C ASP A 33 2.44 15.90 -1.01
N GLU A 34 2.41 15.87 -2.34
CA GLU A 34 1.18 15.73 -3.13
C GLU A 34 0.47 14.40 -2.83
N LEU A 35 1.24 13.32 -2.60
CA LEU A 35 0.67 12.04 -2.22
C LEU A 35 -0.07 12.10 -0.88
N LEU A 36 0.55 12.74 0.12
CA LEU A 36 0.00 12.84 1.46
C LEU A 36 -1.27 13.70 1.49
N GLU A 37 -1.33 14.77 0.70
CA GLU A 37 -2.55 15.55 0.50
C GLU A 37 -3.67 14.69 -0.11
N ARG A 38 -3.38 13.99 -1.22
CA ARG A 38 -4.35 13.13 -1.90
C ARG A 38 -4.85 11.98 -1.03
N VAL A 39 -3.97 11.33 -0.27
CA VAL A 39 -4.37 10.19 0.56
C VAL A 39 -5.31 10.63 1.66
N LYS A 40 -5.11 11.83 2.21
CA LYS A 40 -5.98 12.42 3.22
C LYS A 40 -7.37 12.70 2.64
N GLU A 41 -7.45 13.33 1.47
CA GLU A 41 -8.73 13.57 0.77
C GLU A 41 -9.46 12.26 0.45
N ALA A 42 -8.72 11.24 -0.01
CA ALA A 42 -9.31 9.93 -0.31
C ALA A 42 -9.89 9.23 0.94
N ILE A 43 -9.20 9.32 2.08
CA ILE A 43 -9.70 8.83 3.37
C ILE A 43 -10.98 9.58 3.78
N GLU A 44 -10.97 10.91 3.68
CA GLU A 44 -12.12 11.74 4.03
C GLU A 44 -13.35 11.36 3.18
N LEU A 45 -13.18 11.28 1.85
CA LEU A 45 -14.23 10.85 0.92
C LEU A 45 -14.75 9.43 1.21
N TYR A 46 -13.85 8.50 1.54
CA TYR A 46 -14.25 7.13 1.86
C TYR A 46 -15.15 7.10 3.10
N LEU A 47 -14.78 7.83 4.16
CA LEU A 47 -15.55 7.90 5.40
C LEU A 47 -16.89 8.63 5.25
N GLU A 48 -16.99 9.57 4.31
CA GLU A 48 -18.26 10.21 3.95
C GLU A 48 -19.25 9.21 3.32
N VAL A 49 -18.77 8.26 2.52
CA VAL A 49 -19.60 7.27 1.81
C VAL A 49 -19.98 6.08 2.70
N GLU A 50 -19.01 5.44 3.35
CA GLU A 50 -19.23 4.24 4.18
C GLU A 50 -19.71 4.58 5.60
N GLY A 51 -19.62 5.85 5.99
CA GLY A 51 -19.88 6.29 7.36
C GLY A 51 -18.75 5.91 8.32
N SER A 52 -18.85 6.40 9.56
CA SER A 52 -17.82 6.21 10.60
C SER A 52 -17.79 4.80 11.22
N SER A 53 -18.62 3.87 10.74
CA SER A 53 -18.72 2.49 11.25
C SER A 53 -17.81 1.51 10.50
N VAL A 54 -16.75 1.99 9.86
CA VAL A 54 -15.78 1.13 9.18
C VAL A 54 -15.20 0.14 10.19
N GLU A 55 -15.51 -1.15 10.01
CA GLU A 55 -14.91 -2.21 10.81
C GLU A 55 -13.43 -2.31 10.46
N MET A 56 -12.59 -1.66 11.27
CA MET A 56 -11.13 -1.77 11.19
C MET A 56 -10.71 -3.16 11.70
N GLY A 57 -10.95 -4.19 10.90
CA GLY A 57 -10.70 -5.58 11.29
C GLY A 57 -9.22 -5.96 11.35
N ARG A 58 -8.31 -5.06 10.94
CA ARG A 58 -6.86 -5.27 10.91
C ARG A 58 -6.13 -3.95 11.17
N GLU A 59 -5.05 -4.02 11.94
CA GLU A 59 -4.13 -2.91 12.23
C GLU A 59 -2.76 -3.23 11.60
N LEU A 60 -2.10 -2.23 11.01
CA LEU A 60 -0.73 -2.38 10.53
C LEU A 60 0.24 -2.37 11.71
N VAL A 61 0.87 -3.52 11.99
CA VAL A 61 1.82 -3.65 13.12
C VAL A 61 3.25 -3.30 12.71
N SER A 62 3.73 -3.82 11.57
CA SER A 62 5.07 -3.56 11.07
C SER A 62 5.21 -3.92 9.59
N ILE A 63 6.25 -3.36 8.94
CA ILE A 63 6.70 -3.75 7.61
C ILE A 63 8.03 -4.48 7.77
N GLN A 64 8.11 -5.71 7.29
CA GLN A 64 9.29 -6.56 7.39
C GLN A 64 9.78 -6.94 6.00
N PHE A 65 11.06 -6.69 5.73
CA PHE A 65 11.72 -7.14 4.51
C PHE A 65 12.41 -8.48 4.79
N ILE A 66 12.01 -9.53 4.07
CA ILE A 66 12.58 -10.88 4.21
C ILE A 66 13.30 -11.22 2.91
N GLU A 67 14.60 -11.48 2.99
CA GLU A 67 15.41 -11.90 1.85
C GLU A 67 15.25 -13.41 1.59
N VAL A 68 14.97 -13.77 0.34
CA VAL A 68 14.87 -15.17 -0.10
C VAL A 68 15.86 -15.43 -1.24
N GLY A 69 16.66 -16.49 -1.12
CA GLY A 69 17.59 -16.90 -2.17
C GLY A 69 16.90 -17.71 -3.26
N VAL A 70 17.00 -17.29 -4.52
CA VAL A 70 16.50 -18.08 -5.66
C VAL A 70 17.58 -19.11 -6.03
N SER A 71 17.37 -20.38 -5.71
CA SER A 71 18.22 -21.46 -6.21
C SER A 71 17.88 -21.75 -7.68
N GLU A 72 18.87 -21.65 -8.57
CA GLU A 72 18.70 -21.99 -9.98
C GLU A 72 18.20 -23.44 -10.13
N LEU A 73 17.04 -23.60 -10.78
CA LEU A 73 16.55 -24.89 -11.22
C LEU A 73 17.58 -25.49 -12.19
N LYS A 74 18.40 -26.42 -11.70
CA LYS A 74 19.31 -27.23 -12.54
C LYS A 74 18.46 -27.89 -13.63
N THR A 75 18.59 -27.41 -14.85
CA THR A 75 18.09 -28.08 -16.04
C THR A 75 18.74 -29.46 -16.10
N ARG A 76 17.96 -30.51 -15.79
CA ARG A 76 18.38 -31.88 -16.08
C ARG A 76 18.36 -32.04 -17.60
N SER A 77 19.48 -31.71 -18.23
CA SER A 77 19.80 -32.21 -19.56
C SER A 77 19.98 -33.72 -19.43
N SER A 78 18.91 -34.47 -19.68
CA SER A 78 18.98 -35.90 -19.92
C SER A 78 19.83 -36.10 -21.17
N ARG A 79 21.00 -36.71 -20.97
CA ARG A 79 21.66 -37.51 -22.01
C ARG A 79 21.06 -38.90 -21.99
#